data_AF-A0A0D8XLQ0-F1
#
_entry.id   AF-A0A0D8XLQ0-F1
#
_cell.length_a   1.000
_cell.length_b   1.000
_cell.length_c   1.000
_cell.angle_alpha   90.00
_cell.angle_beta   90.00
_cell.angle_gamma   90.00
#
_symmetry.space_group_name_H-M   'P 1'
#
loop_
_entity.id
_entity.type
_entity.pdbx_description
1 polymer ?
#
loop_
_entity_poly.entity_id
_entity_poly.type
_entity_poly.pdbx_seq_one_letter_code
_entity_poly.pdbx_strand_id
1 'polypeptide(L)'
;MSQLNGNLTMARGSVAATLSRAAVDWMVNTVDLSTLLDQLNLDRLGVDEVFIPSLQVSEDFDMPGRFTKECVQKGHILDSITRAEIWVYSTVPCLTRNYRHSVCVFGIEDLNRLSKNKRLSANKIRTEFDYSIVECVHELLFNRTYLEQIDNPLNMSYYANRQEILYHKNRLYRNESFKLDCNTNHSTWA
;
A
#
# COMPACT_ATOMS: atom_id res chain seq x y z
N MET A 1 26.53 12.05 7.92
CA MET A 1 25.07 11.89 8.12
C MET A 1 24.57 13.11 8.87
N SER A 2 23.64 13.86 8.30
CA SER A 2 23.00 14.98 8.97
C SER A 2 21.84 14.44 9.80
N GLN A 3 21.95 14.48 11.13
CA GLN A 3 20.82 14.16 12.01
C GLN A 3 19.71 15.19 11.80
N LEU A 4 18.52 14.72 11.40
CA LEU A 4 17.32 15.53 11.31
C LEU A 4 16.68 15.54 12.71
N ASN A 5 16.75 16.68 13.41
CA ASN A 5 16.00 16.88 14.65
C ASN A 5 14.56 17.28 14.31
N GLY A 6 13.59 16.41 14.64
CA GLY A 6 12.17 16.65 14.35
C GLY A 6 11.25 15.75 15.18
N ASN A 7 9.96 16.11 15.23
CA ASN A 7 8.94 15.33 15.91
C ASN A 7 8.38 14.24 14.99
N LEU A 8 8.44 12.99 15.47
CA LEU A 8 7.81 11.85 14.81
C LEU A 8 6.35 11.72 15.26
N THR A 9 5.45 11.63 14.29
CA THR A 9 4.06 11.24 14.53
C THR A 9 3.93 9.74 14.29
N MET A 10 3.56 8.99 15.33
CA MET A 10 3.33 7.56 15.23
C MET A 10 2.03 7.27 14.48
N ALA A 11 2.11 6.37 13.51
CA ALA A 11 0.95 5.88 12.76
C ALA A 11 1.04 4.37 12.54
N ARG A 12 -0.11 3.73 12.35
CA ARG A 12 -0.22 2.31 12.01
C ARG A 12 -0.77 2.15 10.59
N GLY A 13 -0.30 1.14 9.88
CA GLY A 13 -0.75 0.80 8.54
C GLY A 13 -0.41 -0.64 8.16
N SER A 14 -0.12 -0.88 6.88
CA SER A 14 0.34 -2.19 6.40
C SER A 14 1.87 -2.26 6.46
N VAL A 15 2.40 -3.47 6.68
CA VAL A 15 3.83 -3.77 6.50
C VAL A 15 4.26 -3.64 5.02
N ALA A 16 3.33 -3.80 4.08
CA ALA A 16 3.62 -3.65 2.67
C ALA A 16 3.55 -2.17 2.25
N ALA A 17 4.61 -1.67 1.62
CA ALA A 17 4.68 -0.32 1.08
C ALA A 17 5.32 -0.29 -0.30
N THR A 18 4.83 0.60 -1.16
CA THR A 18 5.50 1.01 -2.39
C THR A 18 6.25 2.32 -2.13
N LEU A 19 7.57 2.30 -2.25
CA LEU A 19 8.44 3.45 -1.98
C LEU A 19 9.19 3.87 -3.25
N SER A 20 9.35 5.17 -3.44
CA SER A 20 10.18 5.69 -4.53
C SER A 20 11.66 5.43 -4.22
N ARG A 21 12.50 5.37 -5.26
CA ARG A 21 13.96 5.30 -5.09
C ARG A 21 14.49 6.41 -4.19
N ALA A 22 13.97 7.63 -4.33
CA ALA A 22 14.36 8.77 -3.50
C ALA A 22 14.02 8.55 -2.01
N ALA A 23 12.85 7.95 -1.71
CA ALA A 23 12.49 7.61 -0.34
C ALA A 23 13.46 6.57 0.26
N VAL A 24 13.79 5.54 -0.52
CA VAL A 24 14.74 4.50 -0.08
C VAL A 24 16.14 5.09 0.15
N ASP A 25 16.64 5.90 -0.78
CA ASP A 25 17.93 6.57 -0.64
C ASP A 25 17.97 7.51 0.57
N TRP A 26 16.89 8.26 0.80
CA TRP A 26 16.75 9.09 1.99
C TRP A 26 16.82 8.26 3.28
N MET A 27 16.07 7.15 3.35
CA MET A 27 16.04 6.26 4.51
C MET A 27 17.38 5.58 4.81
N VAL A 28 18.14 5.22 3.76
CA VAL A 28 19.36 4.42 3.90
C VAL A 28 20.61 5.31 4.06
N ASN A 29 20.65 6.44 3.34
CA ASN A 29 21.88 7.23 3.20
C ASN A 29 21.78 8.64 3.81
N THR A 30 20.58 9.16 4.08
CA THR A 30 20.39 10.55 4.51
C THR A 30 20.04 10.68 5.99
N VAL A 31 18.96 10.02 6.43
CA VAL A 31 18.47 10.13 7.81
C VAL A 31 19.08 9.06 8.72
N ASP A 32 19.35 9.42 9.98
CA ASP A 32 19.72 8.46 11.01
C ASP A 32 18.44 7.95 11.71
N LEU A 33 18.06 6.71 11.40
CA LEU A 33 16.86 6.05 11.95
C LEU A 33 17.18 5.16 13.16
N SER A 34 18.42 5.15 13.66
CA SER A 34 18.87 4.21 14.71
C SER A 34 18.00 4.30 15.96
N THR A 35 17.77 5.52 16.46
CA THR A 35 16.90 5.76 17.63
C THR A 35 15.48 5.23 17.42
N LEU A 36 14.89 5.45 16.25
CA LEU A 36 13.54 4.97 15.95
C LEU A 36 13.50 3.44 15.85
N LEU A 37 14.48 2.84 15.18
CA LEU A 37 14.59 1.39 15.06
C LEU A 37 14.77 0.73 16.43
N ASP A 38 15.61 1.30 17.30
CA ASP A 38 15.82 0.81 18.66
C ASP A 38 14.53 0.92 19.51
N GLN A 39 13.80 2.03 19.38
CA GLN A 39 12.51 2.22 20.05
C GLN A 39 11.43 1.26 19.55
N LEU A 40 11.45 0.92 18.26
CA LEU A 40 10.53 -0.02 17.67
C LEU A 40 10.96 -1.47 17.86
N ASN A 41 12.21 -1.77 18.22
CA ASN A 41 12.71 -3.13 18.40
C ASN A 41 12.17 -3.78 19.70
N LEU A 42 10.86 -3.99 19.73
CA LEU A 42 10.09 -4.53 20.84
C LEU A 42 9.63 -5.93 20.48
N ASP A 43 9.65 -6.84 21.45
CA ASP A 43 9.05 -8.18 21.32
C ASP A 43 7.51 -8.08 21.43
N ARG A 44 6.89 -7.45 20.43
CA ARG A 44 5.46 -7.17 20.36
C ARG A 44 4.95 -7.39 18.94
N LEU A 45 3.74 -7.94 18.84
CA LEU A 45 3.08 -8.18 17.56
C LEU A 45 2.74 -6.85 16.84
N GLY A 46 3.01 -6.77 15.54
CA GLY A 46 2.58 -5.67 14.67
C GLY A 46 3.45 -4.41 14.74
N VAL A 47 4.64 -4.49 15.32
CA VAL A 47 5.62 -3.40 15.32
C VAL A 47 6.03 -2.99 13.90
N ASP A 48 6.15 -3.96 13.01
CA ASP A 48 6.46 -3.79 11.59
C ASP A 48 5.37 -3.02 10.81
N GLU A 49 4.16 -2.91 11.38
CA GLU A 49 3.05 -2.11 10.85
C GLU A 49 3.12 -0.63 11.22
N VAL A 50 4.15 -0.19 11.95
CA VAL A 50 4.25 1.18 12.50
C VAL A 50 5.35 2.00 11.83
N PHE A 51 6.46 1.38 11.46
CA PHE A 51 7.66 2.08 10.98
C PHE A 51 7.40 2.95 9.73
N ILE A 52 7.06 2.33 8.60
CA ILE A 52 6.84 3.05 7.34
C ILE A 52 5.66 4.05 7.44
N PRO A 53 4.50 3.69 8.00
CA PRO A 53 3.39 4.64 8.16
C PRO A 53 3.78 5.88 8.98
N SER A 54 4.58 5.72 10.04
CA SER A 54 5.04 6.85 10.86
C SER A 54 5.95 7.79 10.06
N LEU A 55 6.86 7.27 9.24
CA LEU A 55 7.68 8.09 8.34
C LEU A 55 6.84 8.81 7.27
N GLN A 56 5.80 8.16 6.75
CA GLN A 56 4.91 8.73 5.73
C GLN A 56 4.06 9.90 6.22
N VAL A 57 3.68 9.95 7.50
CA VAL A 57 2.81 11.01 8.05
C VAL A 57 3.57 12.09 8.82
N SER A 58 4.85 11.87 9.10
CA SER A 58 5.68 12.82 9.84
C SER A 58 6.25 13.88 8.92
N GLU A 59 5.80 15.12 9.09
CA GLU A 59 6.13 16.21 8.18
C GLU A 59 7.54 16.77 8.40
N ASP A 60 8.03 16.76 9.64
CA ASP A 60 9.31 17.33 10.06
C ASP A 60 10.53 16.70 9.37
N PHE A 61 10.43 15.43 8.98
CA PHE A 61 11.51 14.69 8.32
C PHE A 61 11.51 14.85 6.80
N ASP A 62 10.42 15.39 6.24
CA ASP A 62 10.17 15.58 4.82
C ASP A 62 10.59 14.42 3.90
N MET A 63 10.28 13.18 4.32
CA MET A 63 10.60 11.99 3.53
C MET A 63 10.09 12.14 2.07
N PRO A 64 10.91 11.84 1.05
CA PRO A 64 10.49 11.92 -0.34
C PRO A 64 9.23 11.08 -0.60
N GLY A 65 8.22 11.68 -1.24
CA GLY A 65 6.95 11.01 -1.50
C GLY A 65 6.05 10.78 -0.27
N ARG A 66 6.38 11.36 0.90
CA ARG A 66 5.51 11.31 2.09
C ARG A 66 4.11 11.85 1.82
N PHE A 67 3.18 11.47 2.68
CA PHE A 67 1.83 12.04 2.75
C PHE A 67 1.72 13.01 3.94
N THR A 68 0.54 13.08 4.57
CA THR A 68 0.25 13.90 5.76
C THR A 68 -0.56 13.11 6.79
N LYS A 69 -0.44 13.51 8.05
CA LYS A 69 -1.26 13.00 9.16
C LYS A 69 -2.71 13.48 9.12
N GLU A 70 -3.05 14.51 8.32
CA GLU A 70 -4.36 15.16 8.34
C GLU A 70 -5.53 14.18 8.22
N CYS A 71 -5.50 13.25 7.26
CA CYS A 71 -6.59 12.30 7.06
C CYS A 71 -6.66 11.22 8.16
N VAL A 72 -5.50 10.76 8.62
CA VAL A 72 -5.40 9.74 9.68
C VAL A 72 -5.93 10.30 11.01
N GLN A 73 -5.62 11.57 11.33
CA GLN A 73 -6.11 12.24 12.54
C GLN A 73 -7.63 12.46 12.54
N LYS A 74 -8.24 12.57 11.35
CA LYS A 74 -9.70 12.63 11.17
C LYS A 74 -10.36 11.24 11.20
N GLY A 75 -9.58 10.17 11.41
CA GLY A 75 -10.09 8.79 11.48
C GLY A 75 -10.32 8.14 10.12
N HIS A 76 -9.84 8.73 9.01
CA HIS A 76 -9.97 8.12 7.70
C HIS A 76 -8.87 7.09 7.46
N ILE A 77 -9.28 5.91 7.00
CA ILE A 77 -8.37 4.87 6.51
C ILE A 77 -8.14 5.13 5.02
N LEU A 78 -6.88 5.37 4.65
CA LEU A 78 -6.48 5.51 3.25
C LEU A 78 -6.16 4.13 2.70
N ASP A 79 -6.89 3.75 1.65
CA ASP A 79 -6.59 2.53 0.90
C ASP A 79 -5.20 2.65 0.23
N SER A 80 -4.52 1.53 -0.01
CA SER A 80 -3.19 1.49 -0.65
C SER A 80 -3.24 0.65 -1.92
N ILE A 81 -2.56 1.11 -2.98
CA ILE A 81 -2.41 0.33 -4.22
C ILE A 81 -1.39 -0.81 -4.08
N THR A 82 -0.69 -0.93 -2.96
CA THR A 82 0.47 -1.83 -2.83
C THR A 82 0.05 -3.30 -2.86
N ARG A 83 -0.93 -3.68 -2.04
CA ARG A 83 -1.24 -5.09 -1.77
C ARG A 83 -2.73 -5.31 -1.54
N ALA A 84 -3.29 -6.25 -2.29
CA ALA A 84 -4.65 -6.73 -2.13
C ALA A 84 -4.67 -7.83 -1.07
N GLU A 85 -5.49 -7.67 -0.04
CA GLU A 85 -5.69 -8.67 1.01
C GLU A 85 -7.14 -8.66 1.50
N ILE A 86 -7.69 -9.85 1.75
CA ILE A 86 -9.04 -10.01 2.29
C ILE A 86 -8.88 -10.59 3.69
N TRP A 87 -9.37 -9.86 4.68
CA TRP A 87 -9.43 -10.32 6.06
C TRP A 87 -10.76 -11.00 6.33
N VAL A 88 -10.82 -11.89 7.32
CA VAL A 88 -12.06 -12.58 7.73
C VAL A 88 -13.19 -11.60 8.13
N TYR A 89 -12.84 -10.39 8.56
CA TYR A 89 -13.76 -9.31 8.91
C TYR A 89 -14.00 -8.31 7.77
N SER A 90 -13.45 -8.53 6.58
CA SER A 90 -13.77 -7.72 5.40
C SER A 90 -15.21 -7.98 4.94
N THR A 91 -15.86 -6.96 4.38
CA THR A 91 -17.18 -7.09 3.74
C THR A 91 -17.15 -7.91 2.46
N VAL A 92 -15.96 -8.13 1.90
CA VAL A 92 -15.74 -8.88 0.67
C VAL A 92 -15.44 -10.34 1.00
N PRO A 93 -16.18 -11.30 0.43
CA PRO A 93 -16.01 -12.70 0.77
C PRO A 93 -14.73 -13.29 0.17
N CYS A 94 -14.05 -14.13 0.97
CA CYS A 94 -13.03 -15.05 0.49
C CYS A 94 -13.69 -16.21 -0.26
N LEU A 95 -13.50 -16.31 -1.57
CA LEU A 95 -14.23 -17.27 -2.41
C LEU A 95 -13.84 -18.72 -2.12
N THR A 96 -12.56 -18.94 -1.82
CA THR A 96 -12.01 -20.24 -1.41
C THR A 96 -12.47 -20.69 -0.03
N ARG A 97 -13.00 -19.76 0.79
CA ARG A 97 -13.31 -19.95 2.22
C ARG A 97 -12.11 -20.41 3.06
N ASN A 98 -10.89 -20.34 2.52
CA ASN A 98 -9.67 -20.75 3.19
C ASN A 98 -8.99 -19.53 3.82
N TYR A 99 -8.73 -19.59 5.12
CA TYR A 99 -8.07 -18.51 5.85
C TYR A 99 -6.85 -19.04 6.59
N ARG A 100 -5.77 -18.26 6.56
CA ARG A 100 -4.58 -18.50 7.39
C ARG A 100 -4.22 -17.23 8.15
N HIS A 101 -4.25 -17.31 9.48
CA HIS A 101 -4.08 -16.16 10.38
C HIS A 101 -5.04 -15.01 10.02
N SER A 102 -6.32 -15.34 9.82
CA SER A 102 -7.40 -14.40 9.49
C SER A 102 -7.29 -13.71 8.11
N VAL A 103 -6.32 -14.07 7.27
CA VAL A 103 -6.18 -13.59 5.89
C VAL A 103 -6.62 -14.69 4.91
N CYS A 104 -7.42 -14.32 3.92
CA CYS A 104 -7.87 -15.19 2.84
C CYS A 104 -6.67 -15.74 2.05
N VAL A 105 -6.70 -17.04 1.78
CA VAL A 105 -5.79 -17.71 0.86
C VAL A 105 -6.50 -17.78 -0.50
N PHE A 106 -6.02 -16.98 -1.45
CA PHE A 106 -6.55 -16.95 -2.81
C PHE A 106 -6.28 -18.27 -3.54
N GLY A 107 -7.25 -18.66 -4.35
CA GLY A 107 -7.23 -19.83 -5.22
C GLY A 107 -7.80 -19.48 -6.59
N ILE A 108 -8.02 -20.48 -7.43
CA ILE A 108 -8.49 -20.28 -8.81
C ILE A 108 -9.86 -19.58 -8.87
N GLU A 109 -10.68 -19.73 -7.85
CA GLU A 109 -11.98 -19.05 -7.71
C GLU A 109 -11.83 -17.53 -7.66
N ASP A 110 -10.68 -17.01 -7.22
CA ASP A 110 -10.39 -15.59 -7.16
C ASP A 110 -9.74 -15.04 -8.45
N LEU A 111 -9.43 -15.86 -9.46
CA LEU A 111 -8.71 -15.44 -10.67
C LEU A 111 -9.36 -14.24 -11.37
N ASN A 112 -10.68 -14.29 -11.58
CA ASN A 112 -11.41 -13.19 -12.23
C ASN A 112 -11.38 -11.89 -11.42
N ARG A 113 -11.29 -11.97 -10.09
CA ARG A 113 -11.16 -10.80 -9.21
C ARG A 113 -9.73 -10.26 -9.24
N LEU A 114 -8.75 -11.15 -9.16
CA LEU A 114 -7.34 -10.79 -9.20
C LEU A 114 -6.93 -10.20 -10.55
N SER A 115 -7.46 -10.74 -11.66
CA SER A 115 -7.19 -10.22 -13.01
C SER A 115 -7.67 -8.79 -13.23
N LYS A 116 -8.59 -8.31 -12.39
CA LYS A 116 -9.17 -6.96 -12.45
C LYS A 116 -8.71 -6.03 -11.33
N ASN A 117 -7.87 -6.53 -10.42
CA ASN A 117 -7.46 -5.77 -9.26
C ASN A 117 -6.55 -4.59 -9.65
N LYS A 118 -6.78 -3.43 -9.03
CA LYS A 118 -5.98 -2.21 -9.24
C LYS A 118 -4.76 -2.12 -8.33
N ARG A 119 -4.50 -3.16 -7.52
CA ARG A 119 -3.34 -3.22 -6.65
C ARG A 119 -2.21 -3.99 -7.32
N LEU A 120 -0.99 -3.64 -6.96
CA LEU A 120 0.24 -4.13 -7.58
C LEU A 120 0.55 -5.59 -7.22
N SER A 121 0.10 -6.04 -6.06
CA SER A 121 0.32 -7.39 -5.56
C SER A 121 -0.89 -7.92 -4.81
N ALA A 122 -0.94 -9.22 -4.56
CA ALA A 122 -2.00 -9.87 -3.79
C ALA A 122 -1.41 -10.79 -2.71
N ASN A 123 -2.07 -10.85 -1.56
CA ASN A 123 -1.74 -11.72 -0.44
C ASN A 123 -3.02 -12.30 0.20
N LYS A 124 -3.12 -13.59 0.48
CA LYS A 124 -2.06 -14.62 0.44
C LYS A 124 -2.31 -15.65 -0.66
N ILE A 125 -1.25 -16.15 -1.29
CA ILE A 125 -1.29 -17.33 -2.16
C ILE A 125 -0.42 -18.42 -1.51
N ARG A 126 -0.86 -19.68 -1.58
CA ARG A 126 -0.14 -20.86 -1.08
C ARG A 126 -0.18 -21.95 -2.13
N THR A 127 0.98 -22.31 -2.67
CA THR A 127 1.10 -23.32 -3.73
C THR A 127 0.64 -24.70 -3.26
N GLU A 128 0.75 -24.98 -1.97
CA GLU A 128 0.26 -26.20 -1.33
C GLU A 128 -1.26 -26.24 -1.14
N PHE A 129 -1.94 -25.10 -1.28
CA PHE A 129 -3.40 -25.04 -1.24
C PHE A 129 -3.98 -25.12 -2.65
N ASP A 130 -3.52 -24.24 -3.55
CA ASP A 130 -3.91 -24.22 -4.94
C ASP A 130 -2.77 -23.66 -5.78
N TYR A 131 -2.14 -24.50 -6.59
CA TYR A 131 -1.07 -24.09 -7.50
C TYR A 131 -1.63 -23.45 -8.78
N SER A 132 -2.86 -23.79 -9.16
CA SER A 132 -3.49 -23.36 -10.41
C SER A 132 -3.62 -21.85 -10.50
N ILE A 133 -3.86 -21.17 -9.37
CA ILE A 133 -3.90 -19.70 -9.35
C ILE A 133 -2.56 -19.07 -9.71
N VAL A 134 -1.43 -19.69 -9.33
CA VAL A 134 -0.09 -19.20 -9.69
C VAL A 134 0.13 -19.35 -11.19
N GLU A 135 -0.21 -20.53 -11.73
CA GLU A 135 -0.07 -20.81 -13.16
C GLU A 135 -0.94 -19.88 -14.02
N CYS A 136 -2.24 -19.76 -13.69
CA CYS A 136 -3.15 -18.90 -14.45
C CYS A 136 -2.81 -17.41 -14.33
N VAL A 137 -2.32 -16.93 -13.18
CA VAL A 137 -1.87 -15.53 -13.07
C VAL A 137 -0.58 -15.31 -13.87
N HIS A 138 0.34 -16.27 -13.90
CA HIS A 138 1.52 -16.19 -14.76
C HIS A 138 1.15 -16.15 -16.24
N GLU A 139 0.26 -17.03 -16.70
CA GLU A 139 -0.21 -17.03 -18.08
C GLU A 139 -0.94 -15.72 -18.42
N LEU A 140 -1.81 -15.23 -17.53
CA LEU A 140 -2.49 -13.95 -17.70
C LEU A 140 -1.49 -12.80 -17.87
N LEU A 141 -0.47 -12.72 -17.01
CA LEU A 141 0.56 -11.69 -17.10
C LEU A 141 1.40 -11.84 -18.37
N PHE A 142 1.73 -13.07 -18.76
CA PHE A 142 2.43 -13.35 -20.01
C PHE A 142 1.64 -12.89 -21.22
N ASN A 143 0.35 -13.24 -21.31
CA ASN A 143 -0.50 -12.87 -22.44
C ASN A 143 -0.69 -11.35 -22.54
N ARG A 144 -0.89 -10.67 -21.41
CA ARG A 144 -0.98 -9.19 -21.36
C ARG A 144 0.31 -8.50 -21.77
N THR A 145 1.47 -9.11 -21.46
CA THR A 145 2.77 -8.50 -21.70
C THR A 145 3.30 -8.78 -23.11
N TYR A 146 3.15 -10.01 -23.59
CA TYR A 146 3.85 -10.50 -24.78
C TYR A 146 2.92 -10.85 -25.95
N LEU A 147 1.62 -11.08 -25.70
CA LEU A 147 0.64 -11.45 -26.73
C LEU A 147 -0.40 -10.35 -26.98
N GLU A 148 -0.17 -9.13 -26.48
CA GLU A 148 -1.04 -7.97 -26.67
C GLU A 148 -2.51 -8.21 -26.24
N GLN A 149 -2.74 -9.06 -25.22
CA GLN A 149 -4.07 -9.25 -24.66
C GLN A 149 -4.51 -7.98 -23.90
N ILE A 150 -5.45 -7.22 -24.47
CA ILE A 150 -6.02 -6.01 -23.86
C ILE A 150 -7.42 -6.31 -23.29
N ASP A 151 -7.47 -6.94 -22.11
CA ASP A 151 -8.71 -7.29 -21.41
C ASP A 151 -8.97 -6.44 -20.15
N ASN A 152 -7.91 -5.88 -19.56
CA ASN A 152 -8.01 -4.92 -18.46
C ASN A 152 -6.91 -3.84 -18.56
N PRO A 153 -7.13 -2.81 -19.40
CA PRO A 153 -6.13 -1.77 -19.60
C PRO A 153 -5.89 -0.95 -18.32
N LEU A 154 -4.64 -0.51 -18.12
CA LEU A 154 -4.25 0.27 -16.96
C LEU A 154 -5.06 1.58 -16.88
N ASN A 155 -5.89 1.72 -15.84
CA ASN A 155 -6.67 2.93 -15.63
C ASN A 155 -5.80 4.06 -15.06
N MET A 156 -5.09 4.77 -15.94
CA MET A 156 -4.23 5.89 -15.56
C MET A 156 -4.95 6.99 -14.80
N SER A 157 -6.22 7.24 -15.13
CA SER A 157 -7.05 8.24 -14.42
C SER A 157 -7.27 7.84 -12.96
N TYR A 158 -7.53 6.57 -12.68
CA TYR A 158 -7.67 6.06 -11.31
C TYR A 158 -6.40 6.32 -10.50
N TYR A 159 -5.22 5.95 -11.00
CA TYR A 159 -3.97 6.13 -10.28
C TYR A 159 -3.56 7.62 -10.14
N ALA A 160 -3.79 8.42 -11.19
CA ALA A 160 -3.42 9.84 -11.18
C ALA A 160 -4.27 10.71 -10.25
N ASN A 161 -5.49 10.26 -9.93
CA ASN A 161 -6.46 10.96 -9.07
C ASN A 161 -6.50 10.42 -7.63
N ARG A 162 -5.54 9.56 -7.25
CA ARG A 162 -5.36 9.12 -5.87
C ARG A 162 -4.98 10.29 -4.96
N GLN A 163 -5.48 10.32 -3.72
CA GLN A 163 -5.28 11.44 -2.80
C GLN A 163 -3.79 11.66 -2.48
N GLU A 164 -3.02 10.59 -2.33
CA GLU A 164 -1.59 10.65 -2.12
C GLU A 164 -0.85 11.32 -3.29
N ILE A 165 -1.32 11.11 -4.53
CA ILE A 165 -0.74 11.71 -5.73
C ILE A 165 -1.14 13.18 -5.84
N LEU A 166 -2.42 13.50 -5.62
CA LEU A 166 -2.92 14.89 -5.66
C LEU A 166 -2.25 15.76 -4.59
N TYR A 167 -2.12 15.23 -3.36
CA TYR A 167 -1.40 15.88 -2.27
C TYR A 167 0.07 16.14 -2.65
N HIS A 168 0.76 15.12 -3.17
CA HIS A 168 2.16 15.28 -3.54
C HIS A 168 2.36 16.29 -4.68
N LYS A 169 1.48 16.28 -5.70
CA LYS A 169 1.48 17.30 -6.76
C LYS A 169 1.32 18.71 -6.20
N ASN A 170 0.37 18.91 -5.28
CA ASN A 170 0.18 20.21 -4.65
C ASN A 170 1.35 20.64 -3.74
N ARG A 171 2.07 19.68 -3.14
CA ARG A 171 3.27 19.96 -2.36
C ARG A 171 4.41 20.49 -3.24
N LEU A 172 4.56 19.96 -4.45
CA LEU A 172 5.56 20.41 -5.42
C LEU A 172 5.15 21.69 -6.14
N TYR A 173 3.87 21.81 -6.48
CA TYR A 173 3.29 22.93 -7.23
C TYR A 173 2.08 23.47 -6.47
N ARG A 174 2.33 24.45 -5.60
CA ARG A 174 1.33 24.97 -4.66
C ARG A 174 0.15 25.61 -5.39
N ASN A 175 -1.03 25.05 -5.17
CA ASN A 175 -2.31 25.65 -5.49
C ASN A 175 -3.03 25.99 -4.18
N GLU A 176 -3.25 27.28 -3.93
CA GLU A 176 -3.91 27.77 -2.70
C GLU A 176 -5.36 27.31 -2.57
N SER A 177 -6.00 26.93 -3.68
CA SER A 177 -7.36 26.41 -3.70
C SER A 177 -7.44 24.91 -3.39
N PHE A 178 -6.30 24.20 -3.33
CA PHE A 178 -6.28 22.78 -3.06
C PHE A 178 -6.73 22.50 -1.62
N LYS A 179 -7.70 21.61 -1.49
CA LYS A 179 -8.14 21.05 -0.21
C LYS A 179 -8.00 19.54 -0.30
N LEU A 180 -7.33 18.96 0.69
CA LEU A 180 -7.21 17.52 0.79
C LEU A 180 -8.57 16.92 1.17
N ASP A 181 -9.13 16.09 0.29
CA ASP A 181 -10.35 15.35 0.58
C ASP A 181 -10.01 13.97 1.12
N CYS A 182 -10.29 13.75 2.40
CA CYS A 182 -10.03 12.49 3.08
C CYS A 182 -11.17 11.46 2.89
N ASN A 183 -12.26 11.82 2.22
CA ASN A 183 -13.39 10.92 1.96
C ASN A 183 -13.12 10.01 0.76
N THR A 184 -12.23 9.05 0.92
CA THR A 184 -11.99 8.04 -0.12
C THR A 184 -12.96 6.87 0.01
N ASN A 185 -14.14 6.99 -0.61
CA ASN A 185 -14.99 5.83 -0.92
C ASN A 185 -14.39 5.03 -2.08
N HIS A 186 -13.21 4.45 -1.88
CA HIS A 186 -12.68 3.47 -2.81
C HIS A 186 -13.10 2.09 -2.31
N SER A 187 -14.20 1.58 -2.89
CA SER A 187 -14.66 0.22 -2.67
C SER A 187 -13.47 -0.74 -2.73
N THR A 188 -13.25 -1.47 -1.64
CA THR A 188 -12.01 -2.22 -1.42
C THR A 188 -11.75 -3.30 -2.47
N TRP A 189 -12.71 -3.67 -3.32
CA TRP A 189 -12.59 -4.77 -4.28
C TRP A 189 -13.53 -4.65 -5.51
N ALA A 190 -13.67 -3.46 -6.09
CA ALA A 190 -14.39 -3.29 -7.38
C ALA A 190 -13.47 -3.43 -8.59
#